data_AF-A0A524HF25-F1
#
_entry.id   AF-A0A524HF25-F1
#
_cell.length_a   1.000
_cell.length_b   1.000
_cell.length_c   1.000
_cell.angle_alpha   90.00
_cell.angle_beta   90.00
_cell.angle_gamma   90.00
#
_symmetry.space_group_name_H-M   'P 1'
#
loop_
_entity.id
_entity.type
_entity.pdbx_description
1 polymer ?
#
loop_
_entity_poly.entity_id
_entity_poly.type
_entity_poly.pdbx_seq_one_letter_code
_entity_poly.pdbx_strand_id
1 'polypeptide(L)' 'NEYGFYANVNPNVDHPRWSQTTERRIGELSRRASRLFNGYEKEVGYLYEGMDLTKFF' A
#
# COMPACT_ATOMS: atom_id res chain seq x y z
N ASN A 1 -3.01 11.54 -11.55
CA ASN A 1 -4.02 11.94 -10.54
C ASN A 1 -4.37 10.84 -9.55
N GLU A 2 -4.49 9.57 -9.98
CA GLU A 2 -4.92 8.48 -9.07
C GLU A 2 -3.81 7.46 -8.73
N TYR A 3 -2.85 7.28 -9.63
CA TYR A 3 -1.74 6.36 -9.46
C TYR A 3 -0.42 7.13 -9.57
N GLY A 4 0.35 7.14 -8.48
CA GLY A 4 1.69 7.72 -8.44
C GLY A 4 2.75 6.74 -8.93
N PHE A 5 3.97 7.23 -9.16
CA PHE A 5 5.04 6.45 -9.79
C PHE A 5 5.47 5.22 -8.97
N TYR A 6 5.69 5.38 -7.67
CA TYR A 6 6.21 4.30 -6.83
C TYR A 6 5.17 3.21 -6.56
N ALA A 7 3.89 3.58 -6.47
CA ALA A 7 2.76 2.66 -6.27
C ALA A 7 2.98 1.56 -5.20
N ASN A 8 3.81 1.83 -4.19
CA ASN A 8 4.09 0.90 -3.10
C ASN A 8 2.80 0.64 -2.30
N VAL A 9 2.49 -0.62 -2.04
CA VAL A 9 1.29 -1.01 -1.27
C VAL A 9 1.38 -0.43 0.13
N ASN A 10 0.49 0.51 0.46
CA ASN A 10 0.50 1.22 1.73
C ASN A 10 -0.93 1.36 2.29
N PRO A 11 -1.29 0.65 3.38
CA PRO A 11 -2.62 0.74 3.99
C PRO A 11 -2.92 2.11 4.61
N ASN A 12 -1.90 2.95 4.83
CA ASN A 12 -2.04 4.27 5.45
C ASN A 12 -2.26 5.39 4.42
N VAL A 13 -2.20 5.07 3.12
CA VAL A 13 -2.43 6.03 2.04
C VAL A 13 -3.61 5.53 1.21
N ASP A 14 -4.74 6.20 1.36
CA ASP A 14 -5.96 5.86 0.65
C ASP A 14 -5.91 6.31 -0.82
N HIS A 15 -6.64 5.59 -1.67
CA HIS A 15 -6.90 6.02 -3.04
C HIS A 15 -8.00 7.11 -3.02
N PRO A 16 -8.03 8.06 -3.98
CA PRO A 16 -9.03 9.13 -3.99
C PRO A 16 -10.50 8.67 -3.95
N ARG A 17 -10.77 7.41 -4.34
CA ARG A 17 -12.11 6.83 -4.43
C ARG A 17 -12.40 5.71 -3.42
N TRP A 18 -11.40 5.17 -2.72
CA TRP A 18 -11.60 4.06 -1.79
C TRP A 18 -10.46 3.93 -0.79
N SER A 19 -10.75 3.35 0.37
CA SER A 19 -9.70 3.06 1.35
C SER A 19 -8.87 1.84 0.98
N GLN A 20 -7.55 1.92 1.23
CA GLN A 20 -6.59 0.82 1.04
C GLN A 20 -6.31 0.02 2.32
N THR A 21 -6.94 0.39 3.44
CA THR A 21 -6.75 -0.25 4.76
C THR A 21 -7.10 -1.74 4.78
N THR A 22 -8.04 -2.17 3.94
CA THR A 22 -8.48 -3.56 3.85
C THR A 22 -8.56 -4.03 2.40
N GLU A 23 -8.37 -5.33 2.22
CA GLU A 23 -8.44 -6.00 0.92
C GLU A 23 -9.35 -7.22 0.97
N ARG A 24 -9.82 -7.64 -0.20
CA ARG A 24 -10.58 -8.89 -0.38
C ARG A 24 -9.70 -9.91 -1.08
N ARG A 25 -9.20 -10.88 -0.33
CA ARG A 25 -8.44 -11.99 -0.92
C ARG A 25 -9.39 -12.94 -1.63
N ILE A 26 -9.07 -13.27 -2.87
CA ILE A 26 -9.83 -14.24 -3.65
C ILE A 26 -9.67 -15.62 -3.00
N GLY A 27 -10.81 -16.25 -2.68
CA GLY A 27 -10.86 -17.51 -1.94
C GLY A 27 -11.15 -17.36 -0.44
N GLU A 28 -11.21 -16.14 0.10
CA GLU A 28 -11.61 -15.87 1.49
C GLU A 28 -13.01 -15.24 1.54
N LEU A 29 -13.79 -15.58 2.58
CA LEU A 29 -15.16 -15.06 2.77
C LEU A 29 -15.18 -13.64 3.35
N SER A 30 -14.19 -13.31 4.17
CA SER A 30 -14.05 -12.01 4.83
C SER A 30 -12.99 -11.16 4.16
N ARG A 31 -13.05 -9.84 4.42
CA ARG A 31 -11.94 -8.93 4.14
C ARG A 31 -10.84 -9.13 5.18
N ARG A 32 -9.62 -8.74 4.82
CA ARG A 32 -8.47 -8.73 5.73
C ARG A 32 -7.77 -7.37 5.67
N ALA A 33 -7.01 -7.06 6.72
CA ALA A 33 -6.17 -5.87 6.73
C ALA A 33 -5.05 -5.98 5.69
N SER A 34 -4.89 -4.94 4.87
CA SER A 34 -3.80 -4.84 3.89
C SER A 34 -2.47 -4.65 4.64
N ARG A 35 -1.41 -5.30 4.15
CA ARG A 35 -0.08 -5.22 4.78
C ARG A 35 0.78 -4.18 4.07
N LEU A 36 1.60 -3.45 4.82
CA LEU A 36 2.58 -2.53 4.25
C LEU A 36 3.58 -3.30 3.36
N PHE A 37 3.90 -2.73 2.20
CA PHE A 37 4.67 -3.39 1.14
C PHE A 37 4.13 -4.78 0.78
N ASN A 38 2.81 -4.97 0.92
CA ASN A 38 2.14 -6.26 0.74
C ASN A 38 2.70 -7.40 1.63
N GLY A 39 3.32 -7.04 2.76
CA GLY A 39 3.94 -7.98 3.70
C GLY A 39 5.44 -8.18 3.53
N TYR A 40 6.08 -7.50 2.57
CA TYR A 40 7.51 -7.60 2.27
C TYR A 40 8.34 -6.44 2.83
N GLU A 41 7.86 -5.79 3.88
CA GLU A 41 8.52 -4.61 4.47
C GLU A 41 9.96 -4.90 4.88
N LYS A 42 10.26 -6.10 5.39
CA LYS A 42 11.62 -6.46 5.81
C LYS A 42 12.59 -6.58 4.64
N GLU A 43 12.08 -6.92 3.47
CA GLU A 43 12.85 -7.20 2.26
C GLU A 43 13.02 -5.97 1.37
N VAL A 44 12.07 -5.03 1.40
CA VAL A 44 12.11 -3.85 0.52
C VAL A 44 12.01 -2.51 1.23
N GLY A 45 11.65 -2.48 2.52
CA GLY A 45 11.41 -1.24 3.25
C GLY A 45 12.64 -0.33 3.31
N TYR A 46 13.83 -0.90 3.46
CA TYR A 46 15.10 -0.16 3.49
C TYR A 46 15.39 0.60 2.19
N LEU A 47 14.83 0.18 1.05
CA LEU A 47 15.02 0.87 -0.23
C LEU A 47 14.33 2.23 -0.27
N TYR A 48 13.40 2.48 0.65
CA TYR A 48 12.55 3.68 0.69
C TYR A 48 12.70 4.46 2.00
N GLU A 49 13.63 4.07 2.86
CA GLU A 49 13.85 4.71 4.16
C GLU A 49 14.26 6.17 4.00
N GLY A 50 13.61 7.06 4.77
CA GLY A 50 13.86 8.51 4.71
C GLY A 50 13.29 9.22 3.49
N MET A 51 12.59 8.52 2.57
CA MET A 51 11.92 9.13 1.43
C MET A 51 10.51 9.57 1.78
N ASP A 52 10.08 10.71 1.23
CA ASP A 52 8.67 11.09 1.19
C ASP A 52 7.99 10.45 -0.02
N LEU A 53 7.41 9.27 0.21
CA LEU A 53 6.72 8.49 -0.84
C LEU A 53 5.43 9.14 -1.34
N THR A 54 4.93 10.18 -0.67
CA THR A 54 3.77 10.94 -1.13
C THR A 54 4.15 12.00 -2.15
N LYS A 55 5.42 12.38 -2.26
CA LYS A 55 5.81 13.57 -3.04
C LYS A 55 5.85 13.37 -4.55
N PHE A 56 5.83 12.13 -5.04
CA PHE A 56 5.91 11.79 -6.46
C PHE A 56 4.60 11.13 -6.94
N PHE A 57 3.55 11.95 -7.03
CA PHE A 57 2.24 11.61 -7.62
C PHE A 57 2.23 11.72 -9.15
#